data_AF-A0AAF6B2Y7-F1
#
_entry.id   AF-A0AAF6B2Y7-F1
#
_cell.length_a   1.000
_cell.length_b   1.000
_cell.length_c   1.000
_cell.angle_alpha   90.00
_cell.angle_beta   90.00
_cell.angle_gamma   90.00
#
_symmetry.space_group_name_H-M   'P 1'
#
loop_
_entity.id
_entity.type
_entity.pdbx_description
1 polymer ?
#
loop_
_entity_poly.entity_id
_entity_poly.type
_entity_poly.pdbx_seq_one_letter_code
_entity_poly.pdbx_strand_id
1 'polypeptide(L)'
;MEGGIADAGNSPADEEQIQIQESSLRAHVLVIPLSIISVSHVTSAVLLSAKLAKQDITVTIFTDRYMLPHIHSLHSPEALQSLDIRLAIMDHDESERELHEDWSRPFKDSYAVMRAAEPYFQNMASARSSGAAGLPTCVIADMFCLWAQKLSQEQNLPCYAYFPSGANFACLLQAFPALISEGRLRVGANGKFIKSKQTITVPGLPPLLDVELPNSTKINPVSVTTKAGLDLSKVNGVIINTFYELESHAIEAFLQACDPTLHVPKVFTIGPLAAARTEAAAREGEREECLEWLDRQPVSSVVYICYGSMAKWTAESLRELALALEASQCRFLWVLYQESGDDLVHALPAQFLERVGQRGRVVTYWVPQVQIIQHQALSCFMSHCGWNSTVESISGGVPMLCLPLGAEQNLNCRHIVDVVKVGIQVKVGDDGVPKQKDIENALQLMMEEEEGKMIRQRVLELKSMAAAAAVPGGSSSTSFQELINDLKCT
;
A
#
# COMPACT_ATOMS: atom_id res chain seq x y z
N MET A 1 62.25 50.56 -7.40
CA MET A 1 61.49 49.93 -6.32
C MET A 1 60.08 49.75 -6.82
N GLU A 2 59.57 48.55 -6.60
CA GLU A 2 58.40 47.92 -7.18
C GLU A 2 57.09 48.63 -6.85
N GLY A 3 56.04 48.28 -7.59
CA GLY A 3 54.66 48.62 -7.24
C GLY A 3 53.66 48.40 -8.38
N GLY A 4 53.65 47.21 -8.97
CA GLY A 4 52.63 46.81 -9.94
C GLY A 4 51.31 46.49 -9.23
N ILE A 5 50.23 47.11 -9.68
CA ILE A 5 48.85 46.70 -9.37
C ILE A 5 48.48 45.69 -10.46
N ALA A 6 48.49 44.40 -10.10
CA ALA A 6 47.98 43.34 -10.95
C ALA A 6 46.47 43.23 -10.75
N ASP A 7 45.74 43.49 -11.83
CA ASP A 7 44.32 43.20 -11.98
C ASP A 7 44.14 41.67 -12.03
N ALA A 8 43.57 41.10 -10.97
CA ALA A 8 43.27 39.68 -10.90
C ALA A 8 41.95 39.42 -11.64
N GLY A 9 42.02 39.41 -12.98
CA GLY A 9 40.95 38.88 -13.80
C GLY A 9 40.86 37.37 -13.59
N ASN A 10 39.72 36.88 -13.09
CA ASN A 10 39.35 35.47 -13.17
C ASN A 10 39.53 35.01 -14.62
N SER A 11 40.28 33.93 -14.84
CA SER A 11 40.40 33.38 -16.17
C SER A 11 39.09 32.67 -16.55
N PRO A 12 38.68 32.65 -17.83
CA PRO A 12 37.52 31.89 -18.28
C PRO A 12 37.61 30.39 -17.96
N ALA A 13 38.83 29.88 -17.78
CA ALA A 13 39.09 28.49 -17.40
C ALA A 13 38.83 28.21 -15.91
N ASP A 14 38.93 29.22 -15.04
CA ASP A 14 38.56 29.10 -13.62
C ASP A 14 37.04 29.15 -13.46
N GLU A 15 36.33 29.94 -14.28
CA GLU A 15 34.86 29.92 -14.36
C GLU A 15 34.34 28.62 -14.99
N GLU A 16 35.01 28.07 -16.00
CA GLU A 16 34.70 26.74 -16.56
C GLU A 16 34.99 25.61 -15.56
N GLN A 17 36.07 25.69 -14.76
CA GLN A 17 36.33 24.70 -13.71
C GLN A 17 35.35 24.81 -12.53
N ILE A 18 34.90 26.01 -12.17
CA ILE A 18 33.84 26.22 -11.17
C ILE A 18 32.48 25.74 -11.71
N GLN A 19 32.19 25.90 -13.01
CA GLN A 19 30.97 25.37 -13.64
C GLN A 19 31.01 23.85 -13.89
N ILE A 20 32.19 23.24 -14.03
CA ILE A 20 32.35 21.79 -14.21
C ILE A 20 32.36 21.04 -12.86
N GLN A 21 32.46 21.76 -11.73
CA GLN A 21 32.37 21.20 -10.37
C GLN A 21 31.04 21.48 -9.63
N GLU A 22 30.03 22.03 -10.30
CA GLU A 22 28.64 21.80 -9.92
C GLU A 22 28.12 20.57 -10.67
N SER A 23 28.64 19.37 -10.33
CA SER A 23 27.80 18.19 -10.50
C SER A 23 26.60 18.44 -9.58
N SER A 24 25.45 18.85 -10.13
CA SER A 24 24.22 19.02 -9.36
C SER A 24 24.07 17.78 -8.48
N LEU A 25 24.22 17.94 -7.16
CA LEU A 25 24.18 16.81 -6.23
C LEU A 25 22.87 16.07 -6.49
N ARG A 26 22.98 14.82 -6.92
CA ARG A 26 21.82 13.98 -7.22
C ARG A 26 20.97 13.91 -5.96
N ALA A 27 19.69 14.28 -6.06
CA ALA A 27 18.76 14.21 -4.93
C ALA A 27 18.76 12.80 -4.36
N HIS A 28 18.83 12.66 -3.03
CA HIS A 28 18.94 11.37 -2.37
C HIS A 28 17.84 11.20 -1.33
N VAL A 29 16.97 10.21 -1.53
CA VAL A 29 15.83 9.96 -0.65
C VAL A 29 16.08 8.72 0.20
N LEU A 30 15.87 8.85 1.52
CA LEU A 30 15.77 7.72 2.45
C LEU A 30 14.31 7.28 2.54
N VAL A 31 14.01 6.04 2.16
CA VAL A 31 12.67 5.43 2.26
C VAL A 31 12.64 4.48 3.45
N ILE A 32 11.71 4.69 4.38
CA ILE A 32 11.55 3.90 5.61
C ILE A 32 10.19 3.17 5.57
N PRO A 33 10.10 1.99 4.95
CA PRO A 33 8.91 1.13 5.03
C PRO A 33 8.75 0.49 6.41
N LEU A 34 7.54 0.01 6.73
CA LEU A 34 7.32 -0.89 7.86
C LEU A 34 7.84 -2.31 7.50
N SER A 35 9.15 -2.54 7.65
CA SER A 35 9.83 -3.70 7.06
C SER A 35 9.96 -4.96 7.94
N ILE A 36 9.38 -4.98 9.15
CA ILE A 36 9.53 -6.16 10.03
C ILE A 36 8.57 -7.28 9.61
N ILE A 37 7.28 -7.01 9.39
CA ILE A 37 6.30 -8.06 9.02
C ILE A 37 5.62 -7.83 7.69
N SER A 38 5.56 -6.59 7.20
CA SER A 38 4.63 -6.24 6.13
C SER A 38 5.28 -6.28 4.75
N VAL A 39 5.24 -7.45 4.11
CA VAL A 39 5.70 -7.63 2.72
C VAL A 39 5.01 -6.65 1.78
N SER A 40 3.71 -6.37 1.97
CA SER A 40 2.96 -5.44 1.12
C SER A 40 3.48 -3.99 1.22
N HIS A 41 3.90 -3.54 2.40
CA HIS A 41 4.46 -2.19 2.59
C HIS A 41 5.83 -2.07 1.92
N VAL A 42 6.71 -3.06 2.14
CA VAL A 42 8.05 -3.06 1.55
C VAL A 42 7.97 -3.17 0.02
N THR A 43 7.20 -4.11 -0.51
CA THR A 43 7.05 -4.27 -1.97
C THR A 43 6.48 -3.00 -2.62
N SER A 44 5.50 -2.35 -1.99
CA SER A 44 4.95 -1.08 -2.47
C SER A 44 5.99 0.05 -2.43
N ALA A 45 6.79 0.15 -1.36
CA ALA A 45 7.87 1.12 -1.22
C ALA A 45 9.00 0.89 -2.25
N VAL A 46 9.31 -0.36 -2.60
CA VAL A 46 10.25 -0.71 -3.67
C VAL A 46 9.74 -0.21 -5.03
N LEU A 47 8.45 -0.38 -5.33
CA LEU A 47 7.85 0.12 -6.57
C LEU A 47 7.90 1.65 -6.66
N LEU A 48 7.61 2.34 -5.55
CA LEU A 48 7.81 3.79 -5.45
C LEU A 48 9.29 4.15 -5.69
N SER A 49 10.21 3.47 -5.01
CA SER A 49 11.65 3.71 -5.11
C SER A 49 12.15 3.56 -6.54
N ALA A 50 11.71 2.52 -7.26
CA ALA A 50 12.02 2.32 -8.67
C ALA A 50 11.44 3.42 -9.57
N LYS A 51 10.23 3.91 -9.26
CA LYS A 51 9.62 5.04 -10.00
C LYS A 51 10.40 6.34 -9.78
N LEU A 52 10.85 6.63 -8.56
CA LEU A 52 11.68 7.78 -8.21
C LEU A 52 13.07 7.68 -8.86
N ALA A 53 13.70 6.51 -8.78
CA ALA A 53 15.04 6.26 -9.30
C ALA A 53 15.16 6.53 -10.81
N LYS A 54 14.10 6.21 -11.56
CA LYS A 54 13.97 6.53 -13.00
C LYS A 54 13.92 8.02 -13.32
N GLN A 55 13.88 8.89 -12.30
CA GLN A 55 13.89 10.35 -12.42
C GLN A 55 15.22 10.96 -11.92
N ASP A 56 16.31 10.20 -11.99
CA ASP A 56 17.64 10.60 -11.51
C ASP A 56 17.66 10.96 -10.02
N ILE A 57 16.91 10.21 -9.20
CA ILE A 57 16.96 10.30 -7.74
C ILE A 57 17.71 9.08 -7.21
N THR A 58 18.67 9.27 -6.32
CA THR A 58 19.27 8.16 -5.55
C THR A 58 18.29 7.76 -4.47
N VAL A 59 18.08 6.47 -4.24
CA VAL A 59 17.16 6.01 -3.19
C VAL A 59 17.88 5.04 -2.25
N THR A 60 17.79 5.26 -0.95
CA THR A 60 18.18 4.27 0.06
C THR A 60 16.94 3.73 0.75
N ILE A 61 16.71 2.42 0.68
CA ILE A 61 15.61 1.76 1.39
C ILE A 61 16.14 1.21 2.72
N PHE A 62 15.60 1.71 3.83
CA PHE A 62 15.89 1.21 5.17
C PHE A 62 15.01 -0.01 5.45
N THR A 63 15.60 -1.20 5.51
CA THR A 63 14.84 -2.46 5.52
C THR A 63 15.46 -3.52 6.41
N ASP A 64 14.67 -4.53 6.73
CA ASP A 64 15.15 -5.74 7.39
C ASP A 64 15.75 -6.76 6.39
N ARG A 65 16.69 -7.57 6.88
CA ARG A 65 17.35 -8.65 6.12
C ARG A 65 16.37 -9.69 5.59
N TYR A 66 15.34 -10.04 6.35
CA TYR A 66 14.35 -11.02 5.90
C TYR A 66 13.50 -10.51 4.73
N MET A 67 13.41 -9.19 4.52
CA MET A 67 12.69 -8.65 3.37
C MET A 67 13.48 -8.74 2.06
N LEU A 68 14.78 -9.05 2.10
CA LEU A 68 15.64 -9.11 0.92
C LEU A 68 15.11 -10.05 -0.18
N PRO A 69 14.65 -11.28 0.10
CA PRO A 69 14.07 -12.13 -0.93
C PRO A 69 12.86 -11.49 -1.63
N HIS A 70 12.00 -10.80 -0.88
CA HIS A 70 10.83 -10.11 -1.45
C HIS A 70 11.20 -8.86 -2.26
N ILE A 71 12.25 -8.14 -1.85
CA ILE A 71 12.79 -7.02 -2.62
C ILE A 71 13.42 -7.55 -3.92
N HIS A 72 14.26 -8.59 -3.82
CA HIS A 72 14.96 -9.19 -4.95
C HIS A 72 14.01 -9.89 -5.94
N SER A 73 12.82 -10.31 -5.47
CA SER A 73 11.77 -10.87 -6.32
C SER A 73 11.11 -9.79 -7.20
N LEU A 74 11.16 -8.51 -6.82
CA LEU A 74 10.69 -7.41 -7.66
C LEU A 74 11.80 -6.89 -8.59
N HIS A 75 13.00 -6.69 -8.04
CA HIS A 75 14.17 -6.18 -8.75
C HIS A 75 15.41 -6.93 -8.29
N SER A 76 16.13 -7.57 -9.22
CA SER A 76 17.40 -8.22 -8.90
C SER A 76 18.41 -7.21 -8.30
N PRO A 77 19.42 -7.69 -7.56
CA PRO A 77 20.47 -6.82 -7.03
C PRO A 77 21.11 -5.94 -8.11
N GLU A 78 21.34 -6.46 -9.31
CA GLU A 78 21.89 -5.72 -10.46
C GLU A 78 20.92 -4.64 -10.95
N ALA A 79 19.62 -4.93 -10.97
CA ALA A 79 18.60 -3.96 -11.35
C ALA A 79 18.51 -2.81 -10.32
N LEU A 80 18.54 -3.12 -9.02
CA LEU A 80 18.60 -2.10 -7.96
C LEU A 80 19.84 -1.22 -8.10
N GLN A 81 21.01 -1.83 -8.33
CA GLN A 81 22.25 -1.10 -8.54
C GLN A 81 22.18 -0.20 -9.78
N SER A 82 21.62 -0.69 -10.89
CA SER A 82 21.47 0.11 -12.12
C SER A 82 20.56 1.33 -11.95
N LEU A 83 19.62 1.26 -11.00
CA LEU A 83 18.71 2.34 -10.63
C LEU A 83 19.30 3.28 -9.55
N ASP A 84 20.50 3.01 -9.02
CA ASP A 84 21.06 3.68 -7.83
C ASP A 84 20.09 3.59 -6.62
N ILE A 85 19.50 2.40 -6.45
CA ILE A 85 18.75 2.01 -5.27
C ILE A 85 19.67 1.22 -4.35
N ARG A 86 19.82 1.70 -3.12
CA ARG A 86 20.69 1.15 -2.07
C ARG A 86 19.82 0.56 -0.97
N LEU A 87 20.34 -0.45 -0.28
CA LEU A 87 19.67 -1.08 0.86
C LEU A 87 20.48 -0.77 2.12
N ALA A 88 19.83 -0.13 3.10
CA ALA A 88 20.36 0.04 4.45
C ALA A 88 19.69 -1.00 5.34
N ILE A 89 20.46 -2.02 5.72
CA ILE A 89 19.94 -3.12 6.54
C ILE A 89 19.90 -2.67 8.00
N MET A 90 18.72 -2.73 8.61
CA MET A 90 18.55 -2.39 10.02
C MET A 90 19.22 -3.42 10.91
N ASP A 91 19.84 -2.94 11.99
CA ASP A 91 20.36 -3.77 13.07
C ASP A 91 19.31 -3.79 14.18
N HIS A 92 18.62 -4.92 14.35
CA HIS A 92 17.58 -5.12 15.35
C HIS A 92 17.56 -6.57 15.81
N ASP A 93 16.99 -6.83 16.98
CA ASP A 93 16.90 -8.17 17.55
C ASP A 93 15.93 -9.03 16.72
N GLU A 94 16.45 -10.04 16.02
CA GLU A 94 15.66 -10.93 15.16
C GLU A 94 14.58 -11.71 15.94
N SER A 95 14.73 -11.88 17.27
CA SER A 95 13.70 -12.49 18.12
C SER A 95 12.43 -11.65 18.25
N GLU A 96 12.49 -10.35 17.89
CA GLU A 96 11.31 -9.49 17.79
C GLU A 96 10.32 -9.99 16.72
N ARG A 97 10.77 -10.84 15.78
CA ARG A 97 9.90 -11.55 14.83
C ARG A 97 9.01 -12.60 15.52
N GLU A 98 9.52 -13.33 16.51
CA GLU A 98 8.92 -14.56 17.08
C GLU A 98 7.73 -14.34 18.04
N LEU A 99 7.27 -13.10 18.25
CA LEU A 99 6.17 -12.83 19.19
C LEU A 99 4.78 -13.01 18.57
N HIS A 100 3.95 -13.82 19.25
CA HIS A 100 2.56 -14.15 18.87
C HIS A 100 1.68 -12.94 18.52
N GLU A 101 0.77 -13.21 17.58
CA GLU A 101 0.09 -12.26 16.70
C GLU A 101 -1.12 -11.58 17.36
N ASP A 102 -1.02 -10.27 17.57
CA ASP A 102 -2.13 -9.38 17.88
C ASP A 102 -2.08 -8.20 16.89
N TRP A 103 -3.22 -7.65 16.53
CA TRP A 103 -3.34 -6.49 15.62
C TRP A 103 -2.59 -5.24 16.13
N SER A 104 -2.06 -5.27 17.36
CA SER A 104 -1.18 -4.24 17.93
C SER A 104 0.24 -4.29 17.37
N ARG A 105 0.57 -5.36 16.63
CA ARG A 105 1.90 -5.67 16.11
C ARG A 105 2.50 -4.57 15.21
N PRO A 106 1.77 -3.95 14.26
CA PRO A 106 2.34 -2.87 13.44
C PRO A 106 2.91 -1.70 14.27
N PHE A 107 2.36 -1.43 15.46
CA PHE A 107 2.86 -0.37 16.34
C PHE A 107 4.12 -0.79 17.10
N LYS A 108 4.21 -2.06 17.52
CA LYS A 108 5.43 -2.61 18.13
C LYS A 108 6.56 -2.65 17.10
N ASP A 109 6.25 -3.10 15.89
CA ASP A 109 7.19 -3.14 14.77
C ASP A 109 7.65 -1.73 14.40
N SER A 110 6.74 -0.76 14.33
CA SER A 110 7.11 0.64 14.10
C SER A 110 8.10 1.16 15.15
N TYR A 111 7.92 0.79 16.43
CA TYR A 111 8.84 1.17 17.49
C TYR A 111 10.20 0.46 17.38
N ALA A 112 10.23 -0.79 16.94
CA ALA A 112 11.47 -1.51 16.65
C ALA A 112 12.23 -0.87 15.47
N VAL A 113 11.54 -0.55 14.36
CA VAL A 113 12.13 0.19 13.25
C VAL A 113 12.65 1.55 13.71
N MET A 114 11.93 2.24 14.59
CA MET A 114 12.38 3.52 15.17
C MET A 114 13.71 3.38 15.92
N ARG A 115 13.82 2.40 16.83
CA ARG A 115 15.06 2.16 17.58
C ARG A 115 16.24 1.83 16.66
N ALA A 116 15.99 1.05 15.61
CA ALA A 116 17.04 0.71 14.65
C ALA A 116 17.42 1.91 13.75
N ALA A 117 16.47 2.80 13.46
CA ALA A 117 16.71 3.98 12.65
C ALA A 117 17.44 5.10 13.42
N GLU A 118 17.24 5.25 14.73
CA GLU A 118 17.88 6.30 15.54
C GLU A 118 19.41 6.36 15.36
N PRO A 119 20.18 5.26 15.50
CA PRO A 119 21.62 5.26 15.22
C PRO A 119 21.96 5.60 13.77
N TYR A 120 21.12 5.18 12.81
CA TYR A 120 21.32 5.52 11.39
C TYR A 120 21.21 7.03 11.17
N PHE A 121 20.20 7.69 11.74
CA PHE A 121 20.06 9.15 11.69
C PHE A 121 21.22 9.86 12.40
N GLN A 122 21.69 9.36 13.55
CA GLN A 122 22.85 9.93 14.25
C GLN A 122 24.12 9.85 13.41
N ASN A 123 24.39 8.69 12.81
CA ASN A 123 25.54 8.48 11.92
C ASN A 123 25.47 9.38 10.69
N MET A 124 24.29 9.54 10.10
CA MET A 124 24.06 10.46 8.99
C MET A 124 24.36 11.92 9.39
N ALA A 125 23.93 12.35 10.57
CA ALA A 125 24.20 13.68 11.09
C ALA A 125 25.71 13.93 11.32
N SER A 126 26.41 12.95 11.91
CA SER A 126 27.85 13.01 12.12
C SER A 126 28.63 13.04 10.80
N ALA A 127 28.23 12.22 9.83
CA ALA A 127 28.84 12.20 8.50
C ALA A 127 28.64 13.54 7.78
N ARG A 128 27.44 14.12 7.84
CA ARG A 128 27.14 15.44 7.26
C ARG A 128 27.97 16.54 7.90
N SER A 129 28.11 16.52 9.23
CA SER A 129 28.94 17.48 9.97
C SER A 129 30.43 17.36 9.65
N SER A 130 30.86 16.18 9.19
CA SER A 130 32.24 15.91 8.77
C SER A 130 32.49 16.21 7.28
N GLY A 131 31.51 16.78 6.58
CA GLY A 131 31.62 17.14 5.16
C GLY A 131 31.39 15.98 4.18
N ALA A 132 30.82 14.85 4.63
CA ALA A 132 30.49 13.75 3.73
C ALA A 132 29.38 14.15 2.74
N ALA A 133 29.60 13.87 1.46
CA ALA A 133 28.62 14.06 0.40
C ALA A 133 27.81 12.77 0.13
N GLY A 134 26.75 12.90 -0.68
CA GLY A 134 25.94 11.74 -1.10
C GLY A 134 25.05 11.12 -0.02
N LEU A 135 24.74 11.88 1.04
CA LEU A 135 23.81 11.49 2.10
C LEU A 135 22.36 11.84 1.71
N PRO A 136 21.35 11.14 2.27
CA PRO A 136 19.95 11.47 2.04
C PRO A 136 19.63 12.94 2.33
N THR A 137 18.96 13.63 1.41
CA THR A 137 18.49 15.02 1.53
C THR A 137 17.01 15.09 1.89
N CYS A 138 16.30 13.96 1.83
CA CYS A 138 14.87 13.88 2.14
C CYS A 138 14.52 12.51 2.72
N VAL A 139 13.46 12.44 3.53
CA VAL A 139 12.90 11.21 4.07
C VAL A 139 11.50 10.96 3.54
N ILE A 140 11.22 9.73 3.11
CA ILE A 140 9.88 9.21 2.84
C ILE A 140 9.61 8.10 3.85
N ALA A 141 8.71 8.33 4.79
CA ALA A 141 8.38 7.38 5.84
C ALA A 141 7.01 6.76 5.62
N ASP A 142 6.90 5.45 5.83
CA ASP A 142 5.62 4.75 5.85
C ASP A 142 4.62 5.40 6.82
N MET A 143 3.33 5.24 6.56
CA MET A 143 2.25 5.71 7.43
C MET A 143 2.34 5.22 8.89
N PHE A 144 3.01 4.10 9.16
CA PHE A 144 3.30 3.62 10.52
C PHE A 144 4.59 4.20 11.11
N CYS A 145 5.46 4.79 10.29
CA CYS A 145 6.79 5.29 10.66
C CYS A 145 6.86 6.82 10.74
N LEU A 146 5.73 7.51 10.93
CA LEU A 146 5.66 8.99 10.99
C LEU A 146 6.47 9.61 12.15
N TRP A 147 6.95 8.81 13.11
CA TRP A 147 7.97 9.25 14.07
C TRP A 147 9.24 9.77 13.38
N ALA A 148 9.54 9.32 12.15
CA ALA A 148 10.69 9.76 11.37
C ALA A 148 10.64 11.25 11.04
N GLN A 149 9.46 11.88 11.05
CA GLN A 149 9.33 13.32 10.88
C GLN A 149 10.15 14.09 11.92
N LYS A 150 10.13 13.64 13.18
CA LYS A 150 10.90 14.29 14.25
C LYS A 150 12.41 14.15 14.03
N LEU A 151 12.89 12.96 13.71
CA LEU A 151 14.32 12.70 13.45
C LEU A 151 14.82 13.45 12.21
N SER A 152 13.95 13.60 11.20
CA SER A 152 14.25 14.37 9.99
C SER A 152 14.36 15.86 10.31
N GLN A 153 13.46 16.39 11.12
CA GLN A 153 13.45 17.79 11.54
C GLN A 153 14.70 18.18 12.33
N GLU A 154 15.21 17.30 13.20
CA GLU A 154 16.46 17.53 13.95
C GLU A 154 17.68 17.75 13.03
N GLN A 155 17.59 17.30 11.77
CA GLN A 155 18.62 17.46 10.75
C GLN A 155 18.21 18.42 9.62
N ASN A 156 17.10 19.15 9.78
CA ASN A 156 16.51 20.02 8.78
C ASN A 156 16.19 19.32 7.44
N LEU A 157 15.84 18.03 7.49
CA LEU A 157 15.43 17.28 6.30
C LEU A 157 13.89 17.33 6.14
N PRO A 158 13.37 17.57 4.94
CA PRO A 158 11.95 17.39 4.67
C PRO A 158 11.56 15.92 4.81
N CYS A 159 10.33 15.70 5.28
CA CYS A 159 9.77 14.38 5.52
C CYS A 159 8.42 14.27 4.84
N TYR A 160 8.24 13.25 4.02
CA TYR A 160 6.99 12.92 3.35
C TYR A 160 6.44 11.61 3.92
N ALA A 161 5.12 11.50 4.01
CA ALA A 161 4.46 10.26 4.38
C ALA A 161 4.17 9.43 3.13
N TYR A 162 4.53 8.16 3.11
CA TYR A 162 4.08 7.20 2.10
C TYR A 162 2.93 6.36 2.65
N PHE A 163 1.82 6.37 1.93
CA PHE A 163 0.62 5.62 2.25
C PHE A 163 0.45 4.46 1.26
N PRO A 164 0.82 3.23 1.66
CA PRO A 164 0.43 2.01 0.94
C PRO A 164 -1.05 1.66 1.20
N SER A 165 -1.90 2.68 1.34
CA SER A 165 -3.35 2.64 1.54
C SER A 165 -4.00 3.79 0.72
N GLY A 166 -5.32 3.96 0.80
CA GLY A 166 -6.05 4.97 0.04
C GLY A 166 -6.03 6.36 0.67
N ALA A 167 -6.35 7.38 -0.14
CA ALA A 167 -6.58 8.74 0.35
C ALA A 167 -7.79 8.79 1.30
N ASN A 168 -8.76 7.88 1.14
CA ASN A 168 -9.85 7.66 2.06
C ASN A 168 -9.37 7.45 3.52
N PHE A 169 -8.30 6.69 3.71
CA PHE A 169 -7.78 6.37 5.03
C PHE A 169 -6.94 7.51 5.60
N ALA A 170 -6.16 8.20 4.76
CA ALA A 170 -5.46 9.42 5.17
C ALA A 170 -6.46 10.51 5.64
N CYS A 171 -7.57 10.69 4.92
CA CYS A 171 -8.69 11.56 5.30
C CYS A 171 -9.29 11.15 6.66
N LEU A 172 -9.55 9.86 6.86
CA LEU A 172 -10.06 9.36 8.14
C LEU A 172 -9.06 9.60 9.28
N LEU A 173 -7.76 9.37 9.05
CA LEU A 173 -6.69 9.62 10.03
C LEU A 173 -6.63 11.09 10.47
N GLN A 174 -6.69 12.01 9.50
CA GLN A 174 -6.73 13.45 9.77
C GLN A 174 -7.98 13.87 10.58
N ALA A 175 -9.10 13.19 10.39
CA ALA A 175 -10.36 13.50 11.06
C ALA A 175 -10.43 13.02 12.52
N PHE A 176 -9.68 11.98 12.92
CA PHE A 176 -9.80 11.39 14.26
C PHE A 176 -9.64 12.37 15.43
N PRO A 177 -8.65 13.29 15.45
CA PRO A 177 -8.54 14.28 16.52
C PRO A 177 -9.82 15.09 16.73
N ALA A 178 -10.42 15.59 15.64
CA ALA A 178 -11.66 16.36 15.68
C ALA A 178 -12.86 15.50 16.09
N LEU A 179 -12.99 14.30 15.53
CA LEU A 179 -14.08 13.37 15.89
C LEU A 179 -14.10 13.05 17.39
N ILE A 180 -12.92 12.93 18.02
CA ILE A 180 -12.79 12.68 19.46
C ILE A 180 -13.10 13.95 20.27
N SER A 181 -12.52 15.10 19.90
CA SER A 181 -12.72 16.35 20.65
C SER A 181 -14.18 16.84 20.60
N GLU A 182 -14.88 16.59 19.49
CA GLU A 182 -16.31 16.86 19.30
C GLU A 182 -17.23 15.84 20.00
N GLY A 183 -16.67 14.77 20.57
CA GLY A 183 -17.43 13.70 21.23
C GLY A 183 -18.19 12.77 20.28
N ARG A 184 -17.92 12.85 18.97
CA ARG A 184 -18.50 12.00 17.92
C ARG A 184 -17.88 10.60 17.91
N LEU A 185 -16.63 10.49 18.39
CA LEU A 185 -15.99 9.24 18.77
C LEU A 185 -15.69 9.27 20.27
N ARG A 186 -16.36 8.40 21.02
CA ARG A 186 -16.23 8.33 22.47
C ARG A 186 -15.11 7.37 22.86
N VAL A 187 -14.21 7.82 23.73
CA VAL A 187 -13.14 7.00 24.29
C VAL A 187 -13.46 6.70 25.76
N GLY A 188 -13.38 5.44 26.17
CA GLY A 188 -13.54 5.02 27.55
C GLY A 188 -12.29 5.28 28.39
N ALA A 189 -12.40 5.15 29.71
CA ALA A 189 -11.28 5.36 30.64
C ALA A 189 -10.08 4.42 30.40
N ASN A 190 -10.29 3.30 29.71
CA ASN A 190 -9.25 2.37 29.29
C ASN A 190 -8.54 2.77 27.98
N GLY A 191 -8.83 3.96 27.44
CA GLY A 191 -8.25 4.46 26.20
C GLY A 191 -8.82 3.82 24.94
N LYS A 192 -9.86 2.97 25.02
CA LYS A 192 -10.50 2.31 23.88
C LYS A 192 -11.77 3.02 23.45
N PHE A 193 -12.14 2.94 22.17
CA PHE A 193 -13.40 3.49 21.70
C PHE A 193 -14.59 2.72 22.27
N ILE A 194 -15.60 3.47 22.69
CA ILE A 194 -16.87 2.93 23.14
C ILE A 194 -17.71 2.71 21.89
N LYS A 195 -17.95 1.43 21.55
CA LYS A 195 -18.79 1.06 20.42
C LYS A 195 -20.25 1.13 20.78
N SER A 196 -21.03 1.66 19.87
CA SER A 196 -22.47 1.92 19.99
C SER A 196 -23.23 1.67 18.68
N LYS A 197 -22.55 1.14 17.64
CA LYS A 197 -23.08 0.99 16.28
C LYS A 197 -23.58 2.33 15.72
N GLN A 198 -22.94 3.42 16.14
CA GLN A 198 -23.27 4.76 15.64
C GLN A 198 -22.62 5.00 14.29
N THR A 199 -23.33 5.74 13.43
CA THR A 199 -22.80 6.21 12.16
C THR A 199 -21.85 7.37 12.38
N ILE A 200 -20.64 7.23 11.89
CA ILE A 200 -19.58 8.21 11.83
C ILE A 200 -19.54 8.77 10.40
N THR A 201 -19.65 10.08 10.30
CA THR A 201 -19.61 10.80 9.03
C THR A 201 -18.34 11.63 8.96
N VAL A 202 -17.54 11.48 7.92
CA VAL A 202 -16.39 12.33 7.64
C VAL A 202 -16.59 12.90 6.25
N PRO A 203 -16.44 14.22 6.03
CA PRO A 203 -16.49 14.80 4.69
C PRO A 203 -15.61 14.00 3.71
N GLY A 204 -16.10 13.75 2.50
CA GLY A 204 -15.37 12.99 1.48
C GLY A 204 -15.38 11.47 1.65
N LEU A 205 -15.87 10.92 2.77
CA LEU A 205 -15.93 9.48 3.03
C LEU A 205 -17.38 8.96 3.04
N PRO A 206 -17.61 7.69 2.65
CA PRO A 206 -18.91 7.06 2.88
C PRO A 206 -19.20 6.97 4.39
N PRO A 207 -20.48 7.03 4.82
CA PRO A 207 -20.83 6.81 6.22
C PRO A 207 -20.33 5.43 6.69
N LEU A 208 -19.71 5.40 7.86
CA LEU A 208 -19.19 4.19 8.50
C LEU A 208 -19.88 3.96 9.83
N LEU A 209 -20.18 2.73 10.19
CA LEU A 209 -20.48 2.39 11.57
C LEU A 209 -19.18 2.38 12.38
N ASP A 210 -19.25 2.73 13.67
CA ASP A 210 -18.10 2.65 14.57
C ASP A 210 -17.45 1.25 14.66
N VAL A 211 -18.20 0.19 14.35
CA VAL A 211 -17.71 -1.19 14.24
C VAL A 211 -16.89 -1.46 12.98
N GLU A 212 -17.09 -0.67 11.92
CA GLU A 212 -16.40 -0.74 10.63
C GLU A 212 -15.11 0.08 10.61
N LEU A 213 -14.85 0.89 11.65
CA LEU A 213 -13.60 1.62 11.78
C LEU A 213 -12.39 0.68 11.81
N PRO A 214 -11.22 1.13 11.34
CA PRO A 214 -10.04 0.28 11.18
C PRO A 214 -9.64 -0.45 12.45
N ASN A 215 -9.08 -1.66 12.35
CA ASN A 215 -8.74 -2.47 13.52
C ASN A 215 -7.81 -1.77 14.53
N SER A 216 -6.96 -0.83 14.08
CA SER A 216 -6.13 0.02 14.96
C SER A 216 -6.95 0.74 16.03
N THR A 217 -8.18 1.11 15.69
CA THR A 217 -9.13 1.77 16.59
C THR A 217 -9.62 0.88 17.73
N LYS A 218 -9.47 -0.45 17.62
CA LYS A 218 -9.86 -1.43 18.63
C LYS A 218 -8.81 -1.62 19.73
N ILE A 219 -7.58 -1.19 19.50
CA ILE A 219 -6.39 -1.60 20.27
C ILE A 219 -5.92 -0.48 21.18
N ASN A 220 -5.57 0.67 20.59
CA ASN A 220 -5.17 1.86 21.33
C ASN A 220 -5.50 3.13 20.53
N PRO A 221 -6.80 3.45 20.38
CA PRO A 221 -7.26 4.44 19.40
C PRO A 221 -6.68 5.84 19.60
N VAL A 222 -6.46 6.27 20.85
CA VAL A 222 -5.99 7.62 21.15
C VAL A 222 -4.49 7.79 20.93
N SER A 223 -3.65 6.87 21.39
CA SER A 223 -2.19 7.05 21.25
C SER A 223 -1.70 6.81 19.82
N VAL A 224 -2.44 6.02 19.05
CA VAL A 224 -2.06 5.60 17.70
C VAL A 224 -2.74 6.43 16.64
N THR A 225 -4.07 6.49 16.67
CA THR A 225 -4.85 6.99 15.52
C THR A 225 -4.94 8.52 15.56
N THR A 226 -5.16 9.09 16.74
CA THR A 226 -5.07 10.55 16.95
C THR A 226 -3.64 11.04 16.69
N LYS A 227 -2.63 10.31 17.18
CA LYS A 227 -1.23 10.67 16.95
C LYS A 227 -0.88 10.61 15.46
N ALA A 228 -1.31 9.59 14.73
CA ALA A 228 -1.08 9.50 13.29
C ALA A 228 -1.69 10.70 12.54
N GLY A 229 -2.93 11.11 12.88
CA GLY A 229 -3.55 12.33 12.33
C GLY A 229 -2.76 13.61 12.64
N LEU A 230 -2.23 13.74 13.86
CA LEU A 230 -1.40 14.88 14.27
C LEU A 230 0.02 14.85 13.70
N ASP A 231 0.59 13.68 13.42
CA ASP A 231 1.90 13.56 12.79
C ASP A 231 1.81 13.77 11.28
N LEU A 232 0.67 13.38 10.66
CA LEU A 232 0.35 13.72 9.28
C LEU A 232 0.34 15.23 9.02
N SER A 233 -0.11 16.06 9.98
CA SER A 233 -0.06 17.51 9.82
C SER A 233 1.35 18.11 9.94
N LYS A 234 2.39 17.30 10.20
CA LYS A 234 3.77 17.77 10.35
C LYS A 234 4.67 17.38 9.16
N VAL A 235 4.20 16.53 8.26
CA VAL A 235 4.95 16.14 7.06
C VAL A 235 4.78 17.18 5.95
N ASN A 236 5.74 17.24 5.03
CA ASN A 236 5.71 18.14 3.87
C ASN A 236 4.69 17.71 2.80
N GLY A 237 4.39 16.42 2.73
CA GLY A 237 3.44 15.86 1.78
C GLY A 237 3.10 14.40 2.07
N VAL A 238 1.99 13.95 1.50
CA VAL A 238 1.47 12.58 1.59
C VAL A 238 1.47 11.98 0.18
N ILE A 239 2.20 10.89 -0.01
CA ILE A 239 2.37 10.18 -1.26
C ILE A 239 1.48 8.94 -1.23
N ILE A 240 0.56 8.82 -2.18
CA ILE A 240 -0.49 7.81 -2.17
C ILE A 240 -0.50 7.08 -3.53
N ASN A 241 -0.52 5.74 -3.49
CA ASN A 241 -0.73 4.92 -4.68
C ASN A 241 -2.21 4.92 -5.07
N THR A 242 -2.68 6.04 -5.61
CA THR A 242 -4.03 6.28 -6.12
C THR A 242 -3.95 7.26 -7.28
N PHE A 243 -5.06 7.49 -7.98
CA PHE A 243 -5.19 8.57 -8.96
C PHE A 243 -6.36 9.48 -8.56
N TYR A 244 -6.27 10.76 -8.90
CA TYR A 244 -7.21 11.78 -8.39
C TYR A 244 -8.67 11.41 -8.65
N GLU A 245 -8.99 10.90 -9.84
CA GLU A 245 -10.35 10.55 -10.24
C GLU A 245 -10.93 9.36 -9.46
N LEU A 246 -10.10 8.52 -8.87
CA LEU A 246 -10.56 7.40 -8.04
C LEU A 246 -11.06 7.88 -6.67
N GLU A 247 -10.38 8.87 -6.08
CA GLU A 247 -10.58 9.29 -4.68
C GLU A 247 -10.78 10.81 -4.52
N SER A 248 -11.24 11.52 -5.54
CA SER A 248 -11.31 12.99 -5.56
C SER A 248 -12.02 13.57 -4.33
N HIS A 249 -13.13 12.97 -3.92
CA HIS A 249 -13.89 13.40 -2.75
C HIS A 249 -13.10 13.30 -1.44
N ALA A 250 -12.34 12.22 -1.25
CA ALA A 250 -11.51 12.04 -0.05
C ALA A 250 -10.30 12.97 -0.08
N ILE A 251 -9.70 13.18 -1.26
CA ILE A 251 -8.56 14.09 -1.46
C ILE A 251 -8.98 15.54 -1.16
N GLU A 252 -10.09 15.99 -1.73
CA GLU A 252 -10.61 17.34 -1.53
C GLU A 252 -10.99 17.60 -0.07
N ALA A 253 -11.61 16.62 0.59
CA ALA A 253 -11.92 16.72 2.01
C ALA A 253 -10.67 16.76 2.89
N PHE A 254 -9.64 15.96 2.57
CA PHE A 254 -8.35 16.01 3.27
C PHE A 254 -7.67 17.39 3.11
N LEU A 255 -7.75 17.98 1.91
CA LEU A 255 -7.16 19.29 1.63
C LEU A 255 -7.89 20.45 2.34
N GLN A 256 -9.17 20.29 2.68
CA GLN A 256 -9.92 21.27 3.46
C GLN A 256 -9.59 21.22 4.97
N ALA A 257 -9.07 20.08 5.44
CA ALA A 257 -8.86 19.73 6.85
C ALA A 257 -10.10 19.77 7.74
N CYS A 258 -10.20 18.79 8.64
CA CYS A 258 -11.22 18.79 9.70
C CYS A 258 -10.90 19.80 10.81
N ASP A 259 -9.61 20.07 11.06
CA ASP A 259 -9.15 21.07 12.01
C ASP A 259 -8.37 22.17 11.27
N PRO A 260 -8.92 23.39 11.14
CA PRO A 260 -8.28 24.47 10.40
C PRO A 260 -7.03 25.04 11.08
N THR A 261 -6.72 24.62 12.31
CA THR A 261 -5.51 25.03 13.03
C THR A 261 -4.29 24.19 12.67
N LEU A 262 -4.49 23.03 12.04
CA LEU A 262 -3.41 22.12 11.65
C LEU A 262 -2.92 22.44 10.24
N HIS A 263 -1.62 22.26 10.00
CA HIS A 263 -1.08 22.30 8.65
C HIS A 263 -1.63 21.14 7.81
N VAL A 264 -1.95 21.44 6.56
CA VAL A 264 -2.42 20.46 5.59
C VAL A 264 -1.28 20.14 4.62
N PRO A 265 -0.75 18.91 4.64
CA PRO A 265 0.34 18.53 3.75
C PRO A 265 -0.15 18.46 2.29
N LYS A 266 0.77 18.66 1.33
CA LYS A 266 0.48 18.40 -0.09
C LYS A 266 0.08 16.93 -0.29
N VAL A 267 -0.78 16.64 -1.26
CA VAL A 267 -1.18 15.27 -1.61
C VAL A 267 -0.64 14.92 -2.99
N PHE A 268 0.15 13.84 -3.07
CA PHE A 268 0.71 13.33 -4.31
C PHE A 268 0.06 12.00 -4.69
N THR A 269 -0.76 12.01 -5.74
CA THR A 269 -1.46 10.82 -6.25
C THR A 269 -0.67 10.20 -7.40
N ILE A 270 0.13 9.18 -7.11
CA ILE A 270 1.17 8.69 -8.04
C ILE A 270 0.82 7.36 -8.72
N GLY A 271 -0.40 6.89 -8.50
CA GLY A 271 -0.88 5.59 -8.95
C GLY A 271 -1.36 5.57 -10.41
N PRO A 272 -1.73 4.39 -10.91
CA PRO A 272 -1.45 3.09 -10.30
C PRO A 272 0.03 2.70 -10.45
N LEU A 273 0.69 2.34 -9.35
CA LEU A 273 2.08 1.84 -9.36
C LEU A 273 2.21 0.42 -9.95
N ALA A 274 1.09 -0.31 -10.05
CA ALA A 274 1.03 -1.72 -10.43
C ALA A 274 1.60 -2.02 -11.84
N ALA A 275 1.68 -1.03 -12.72
CA ALA A 275 2.18 -1.19 -14.09
C ALA A 275 3.71 -1.42 -14.19
N ALA A 276 4.45 -1.36 -13.08
CA ALA A 276 5.92 -1.42 -13.09
C ALA A 276 6.53 -2.72 -12.54
N ARG A 277 5.73 -3.73 -12.16
CA ARG A 277 6.28 -5.02 -11.68
C ARG A 277 7.02 -5.74 -12.81
N THR A 278 8.34 -5.66 -12.79
CA THR A 278 9.20 -6.55 -13.59
C THR A 278 9.04 -7.99 -13.11
N GLU A 279 9.17 -8.91 -14.06
CA GLU A 279 8.64 -10.27 -14.10
C GLU A 279 9.22 -11.30 -13.09
N ALA A 280 9.87 -10.90 -12.00
CA ALA A 280 10.82 -11.77 -11.28
C ALA A 280 10.29 -12.46 -10.00
N ALA A 281 9.01 -12.34 -9.64
CA ALA A 281 8.57 -12.73 -8.29
C ALA A 281 8.01 -14.15 -8.13
N ALA A 282 7.58 -14.79 -9.21
CA ALA A 282 7.22 -16.21 -9.17
C ALA A 282 8.42 -17.02 -9.68
N ARG A 283 8.74 -18.16 -9.05
CA ARG A 283 9.69 -19.12 -9.64
C ARG A 283 9.21 -19.41 -11.06
N GLU A 284 10.09 -19.34 -12.05
CA GLU A 284 9.70 -19.40 -13.47
C GLU A 284 8.72 -20.53 -13.77
N GLY A 285 8.89 -21.72 -13.17
CA GLY A 285 7.97 -22.85 -13.33
C GLY A 285 6.61 -22.75 -12.58
N GLU A 286 6.56 -22.13 -11.39
CA GLU A 286 5.29 -21.92 -10.65
C GLU A 286 4.45 -20.80 -11.28
N ARG A 287 5.12 -19.79 -11.85
CA ARG A 287 4.52 -18.72 -12.66
C ARG A 287 3.79 -19.32 -13.86
N GLU A 288 4.49 -20.19 -14.58
CA GLU A 288 4.03 -20.78 -15.83
C GLU A 288 2.79 -21.66 -15.58
N GLU A 289 2.77 -22.48 -14.52
CA GLU A 289 1.65 -23.38 -14.24
C GLU A 289 0.31 -22.65 -13.99
N CYS A 290 0.33 -21.56 -13.20
CA CYS A 290 -0.89 -20.78 -12.94
C CYS A 290 -1.44 -20.10 -14.19
N LEU A 291 -0.57 -19.49 -14.99
CA LEU A 291 -0.96 -18.80 -16.21
C LEU A 291 -1.41 -19.79 -17.29
N GLU A 292 -0.70 -20.91 -17.47
CA GLU A 292 -1.11 -21.99 -18.39
C GLU A 292 -2.48 -22.58 -18.04
N TRP A 293 -2.80 -22.70 -16.74
CA TRP A 293 -4.13 -23.14 -16.33
C TRP A 293 -5.20 -22.13 -16.73
N LEU A 294 -4.93 -20.83 -16.57
CA LEU A 294 -5.82 -19.74 -16.97
C LEU A 294 -6.00 -19.65 -18.49
N ASP A 295 -4.96 -19.91 -19.28
CA ASP A 295 -5.00 -19.91 -20.75
C ASP A 295 -6.00 -20.95 -21.31
N ARG A 296 -6.25 -22.02 -20.56
CA ARG A 296 -7.20 -23.09 -20.94
C ARG A 296 -8.64 -22.77 -20.56
N GLN A 297 -8.89 -21.66 -19.87
CA GLN A 297 -10.23 -21.28 -19.42
C GLN A 297 -10.92 -20.36 -20.42
N PRO A 298 -12.25 -20.40 -20.53
CA PRO A 298 -13.00 -19.42 -21.31
C PRO A 298 -12.77 -17.98 -20.83
N VAL A 299 -12.88 -17.02 -21.75
CA VAL A 299 -12.84 -15.58 -21.44
C VAL A 299 -13.88 -15.23 -20.38
N SER A 300 -13.48 -14.41 -19.41
CA SER A 300 -14.33 -13.92 -18.32
C SER A 300 -15.12 -15.02 -17.59
N SER A 301 -14.46 -16.13 -17.25
CA SER A 301 -15.10 -17.27 -16.60
C SER A 301 -14.53 -17.65 -15.22
N VAL A 302 -13.36 -17.12 -14.85
CA VAL A 302 -12.62 -17.51 -13.65
C VAL A 302 -12.73 -16.46 -12.56
N VAL A 303 -13.16 -16.90 -11.37
CA VAL A 303 -13.07 -16.13 -10.13
C VAL A 303 -11.68 -16.29 -9.53
N TYR A 304 -10.92 -15.20 -9.44
CA TYR A 304 -9.67 -15.20 -8.70
C TYR A 304 -9.92 -14.91 -7.23
N ILE A 305 -9.28 -15.66 -6.34
CA ILE A 305 -9.51 -15.60 -4.90
C ILE A 305 -8.16 -15.48 -4.20
N CYS A 306 -7.90 -14.32 -3.61
CA CYS A 306 -6.66 -14.05 -2.88
C CYS A 306 -6.88 -12.98 -1.82
N TYR A 307 -6.43 -13.27 -0.59
CA TYR A 307 -6.66 -12.43 0.58
C TYR A 307 -5.37 -11.82 1.14
N GLY A 308 -4.28 -11.86 0.37
CA GLY A 308 -2.97 -11.35 0.78
C GLY A 308 -2.26 -12.27 1.77
N SER A 309 -1.02 -11.91 2.13
CA SER A 309 -0.15 -12.77 2.95
C SER A 309 -0.48 -12.78 4.44
N MET A 310 -1.19 -11.76 4.91
CA MET A 310 -1.53 -11.56 6.33
C MET A 310 -2.94 -12.06 6.69
N ALA A 311 -3.70 -12.60 5.72
CA ALA A 311 -5.06 -13.06 5.98
C ALA A 311 -5.05 -14.33 6.83
N LYS A 312 -5.84 -14.29 7.90
CA LYS A 312 -6.13 -15.46 8.73
C LYS A 312 -7.52 -15.95 8.47
N TRP A 313 -7.59 -17.17 7.98
CA TRP A 313 -8.83 -17.86 7.79
C TRP A 313 -9.11 -18.77 8.98
N THR A 314 -10.35 -18.74 9.50
CA THR A 314 -10.81 -19.83 10.36
C THR A 314 -11.09 -21.06 9.49
N ALA A 315 -10.90 -22.25 10.04
CA ALA A 315 -11.25 -23.50 9.34
C ALA A 315 -12.73 -23.50 8.89
N GLU A 316 -13.62 -22.89 9.69
CA GLU A 316 -15.02 -22.71 9.33
C GLU A 316 -15.18 -21.81 8.09
N SER A 317 -14.49 -20.67 8.03
CA SER A 317 -14.58 -19.75 6.88
C SER A 317 -14.02 -20.38 5.60
N LEU A 318 -12.92 -21.16 5.68
CA LEU A 318 -12.39 -21.92 4.54
C LEU A 318 -13.40 -22.96 4.05
N ARG A 319 -14.02 -23.68 4.99
CA ARG A 319 -15.03 -24.70 4.68
C ARG A 319 -16.22 -24.08 3.97
N GLU A 320 -16.79 -22.99 4.49
CA GLU A 320 -17.94 -22.33 3.87
C GLU A 320 -17.63 -21.82 2.46
N LEU A 321 -16.45 -21.23 2.25
CA LEU A 321 -15.99 -20.81 0.92
C LEU A 321 -15.81 -21.99 -0.04
N ALA A 322 -15.17 -23.08 0.41
CA ALA A 322 -15.01 -24.27 -0.40
C ALA A 322 -16.37 -24.86 -0.83
N LEU A 323 -17.33 -24.95 0.09
CA LEU A 323 -18.68 -25.44 -0.21
C LEU A 323 -19.40 -24.55 -1.22
N ALA A 324 -19.27 -23.22 -1.10
CA ALA A 324 -19.87 -22.27 -2.05
C ALA A 324 -19.25 -22.36 -3.45
N LEU A 325 -17.93 -22.52 -3.55
CA LEU A 325 -17.24 -22.70 -4.84
C LEU A 325 -17.63 -24.03 -5.52
N GLU A 326 -17.81 -25.08 -4.73
CA GLU A 326 -18.29 -26.36 -5.23
C GLU A 326 -19.74 -26.23 -5.74
N ALA A 327 -20.64 -25.65 -4.94
CA ALA A 327 -22.07 -25.53 -5.26
C ALA A 327 -22.34 -24.59 -6.44
N SER A 328 -21.62 -23.47 -6.53
CA SER A 328 -21.79 -22.48 -7.62
C SER A 328 -21.35 -22.96 -8.99
N GLN A 329 -20.61 -24.08 -9.07
CA GLN A 329 -20.05 -24.63 -10.30
C GLN A 329 -19.14 -23.65 -11.08
N CYS A 330 -18.74 -22.54 -10.47
CA CYS A 330 -17.86 -21.56 -11.11
C CYS A 330 -16.47 -22.14 -11.35
N ARG A 331 -15.70 -21.50 -12.24
CA ARG A 331 -14.26 -21.75 -12.33
C ARG A 331 -13.55 -20.81 -11.38
N PHE A 332 -12.53 -21.29 -10.70
CA PHE A 332 -11.82 -20.46 -9.73
C PHE A 332 -10.33 -20.78 -9.67
N LEU A 333 -9.53 -19.75 -9.42
CA LEU A 333 -8.14 -19.84 -8.99
C LEU A 333 -8.05 -19.29 -7.58
N TRP A 334 -7.75 -20.15 -6.61
CA TRP A 334 -7.69 -19.80 -5.20
C TRP A 334 -6.26 -19.92 -4.65
N VAL A 335 -5.72 -18.78 -4.20
CA VAL A 335 -4.44 -18.69 -3.52
C VAL A 335 -4.66 -18.82 -2.01
N LEU A 336 -4.22 -19.96 -1.46
CA LEU A 336 -4.16 -20.27 -0.04
C LEU A 336 -2.71 -20.18 0.44
N TYR A 337 -2.11 -19.00 0.29
CA TYR A 337 -0.76 -18.74 0.75
C TYR A 337 -0.78 -18.16 2.18
N GLN A 338 0.00 -18.73 3.08
CA GLN A 338 0.33 -18.15 4.39
C GLN A 338 1.84 -18.16 4.60
N GLU A 339 2.37 -17.06 5.14
CA GLU A 339 3.80 -16.94 5.45
C GLU A 339 4.24 -17.91 6.57
N SER A 340 3.32 -18.33 7.45
CA SER A 340 3.57 -19.33 8.51
C SER A 340 3.88 -20.73 7.96
N GLY A 341 3.55 -21.01 6.70
CA GLY A 341 3.72 -22.33 6.09
C GLY A 341 2.70 -23.38 6.55
N ASP A 342 1.61 -22.96 7.21
CA ASP A 342 0.52 -23.86 7.56
C ASP A 342 -0.16 -24.39 6.28
N ASP A 343 -0.26 -25.72 6.16
CA ASP A 343 -0.97 -26.34 5.04
C ASP A 343 -2.49 -26.25 5.26
N LEU A 344 -3.05 -25.10 4.90
CA LEU A 344 -4.49 -24.85 4.93
C LEU A 344 -5.28 -25.74 3.97
N VAL A 345 -4.63 -26.43 3.01
CA VAL A 345 -5.31 -27.35 2.10
C VAL A 345 -5.92 -28.50 2.88
N HIS A 346 -5.31 -28.91 4.00
CA HIS A 346 -5.88 -29.92 4.89
C HIS A 346 -7.15 -29.48 5.62
N ALA A 347 -7.42 -28.17 5.71
CA ALA A 347 -8.66 -27.64 6.29
C ALA A 347 -9.83 -27.64 5.30
N LEU A 348 -9.58 -27.92 4.01
CA LEU A 348 -10.64 -28.03 3.00
C LEU A 348 -11.48 -29.29 3.22
N PRO A 349 -12.77 -29.30 2.78
CA PRO A 349 -13.60 -30.50 2.86
C PRO A 349 -12.93 -31.70 2.19
N ALA A 350 -13.06 -32.88 2.80
CA ALA A 350 -12.50 -34.12 2.24
C ALA A 350 -12.92 -34.29 0.78
N GLN A 351 -12.00 -34.68 -0.11
CA GLN A 351 -12.21 -34.86 -1.55
C GLN A 351 -12.64 -33.59 -2.33
N PHE A 352 -12.44 -32.39 -1.78
CA PHE A 352 -12.85 -31.15 -2.43
C PHE A 352 -12.19 -30.95 -3.81
N LEU A 353 -10.87 -31.15 -3.91
CA LEU A 353 -10.12 -30.96 -5.15
C LEU A 353 -10.57 -31.92 -6.25
N GLU A 354 -10.91 -33.16 -5.89
CA GLU A 354 -11.47 -34.16 -6.80
C GLU A 354 -12.87 -33.77 -7.30
N ARG A 355 -13.72 -33.22 -6.42
CA ARG A 355 -15.09 -32.81 -6.79
C ARG A 355 -15.14 -31.56 -7.69
N VAL A 356 -14.24 -30.61 -7.49
CA VAL A 356 -14.15 -29.43 -8.37
C VAL A 356 -13.43 -29.73 -9.68
N GLY A 357 -12.53 -30.72 -9.67
CA GLY A 357 -11.82 -31.19 -10.86
C GLY A 357 -11.11 -30.06 -11.61
N GLN A 358 -11.23 -30.05 -12.94
CA GLN A 358 -10.56 -29.05 -13.79
C GLN A 358 -11.13 -27.63 -13.70
N ARG A 359 -12.27 -27.43 -13.01
CA ARG A 359 -12.86 -26.09 -12.83
C ARG A 359 -12.14 -25.28 -11.75
N GLY A 360 -11.53 -25.94 -10.78
CA GLY A 360 -10.90 -25.29 -9.63
C GLY A 360 -9.41 -25.54 -9.60
N ARG A 361 -8.63 -24.48 -9.34
CA ARG A 361 -7.21 -24.58 -9.03
C ARG A 361 -6.94 -23.94 -7.68
N VAL A 362 -6.31 -24.67 -6.77
CA VAL A 362 -5.86 -24.18 -5.47
C VAL A 362 -4.34 -24.21 -5.45
N VAL A 363 -3.71 -23.10 -5.04
CA VAL A 363 -2.25 -22.97 -4.94
C VAL A 363 -1.86 -22.40 -3.58
N THR A 364 -0.76 -22.87 -3.03
CA THR A 364 -0.24 -22.50 -1.70
C THR A 364 1.05 -21.69 -1.77
N TYR A 365 1.39 -21.18 -2.94
CA TYR A 365 2.58 -20.38 -3.21
C TYR A 365 2.21 -18.97 -3.66
N TRP A 366 3.22 -18.08 -3.70
CA TRP A 366 3.04 -16.73 -4.19
C TRP A 366 2.78 -16.73 -5.70
N VAL A 367 1.75 -16.01 -6.13
CA VAL A 367 1.35 -15.94 -7.55
C VAL A 367 1.61 -14.56 -8.15
N PRO A 368 1.83 -14.46 -9.48
CA PRO A 368 1.98 -13.18 -10.15
C PRO A 368 0.63 -12.45 -10.28
N GLN A 369 0.12 -11.92 -9.16
CA GLN A 369 -1.23 -11.37 -9.05
C GLN A 369 -1.56 -10.34 -10.14
N VAL A 370 -0.63 -9.44 -10.49
CA VAL A 370 -0.85 -8.43 -11.54
C VAL A 370 -1.12 -9.09 -12.90
N GLN A 371 -0.37 -10.15 -13.23
CA GLN A 371 -0.53 -10.88 -14.49
C GLN A 371 -1.85 -11.67 -14.50
N ILE A 372 -2.20 -12.29 -13.37
CA ILE A 372 -3.48 -12.97 -13.19
C ILE A 372 -4.64 -11.98 -13.38
N ILE A 373 -4.62 -10.83 -12.71
CA ILE A 373 -5.66 -9.79 -12.81
C ILE A 373 -5.80 -9.27 -14.26
N GLN A 374 -4.72 -9.19 -15.02
CA GLN A 374 -4.74 -8.76 -16.42
C GLN A 374 -5.16 -9.88 -17.40
N HIS A 375 -5.33 -11.11 -16.93
CA HIS A 375 -5.62 -12.25 -17.77
C HIS A 375 -7.07 -12.25 -18.27
N GLN A 376 -7.28 -12.52 -19.56
CA GLN A 376 -8.61 -12.49 -20.20
C GLN A 376 -9.64 -13.46 -19.60
N ALA A 377 -9.19 -14.55 -18.98
CA ALA A 377 -10.07 -15.54 -18.35
C ALA A 377 -10.75 -15.01 -17.08
N LEU A 378 -10.24 -13.95 -16.46
CA LEU A 378 -10.77 -13.42 -15.20
C LEU A 378 -12.15 -12.80 -15.40
N SER A 379 -13.09 -13.22 -14.56
CA SER A 379 -14.42 -12.62 -14.47
C SER A 379 -14.51 -11.61 -13.33
N CYS A 380 -13.97 -11.95 -12.16
CA CYS A 380 -13.95 -11.10 -10.97
C CYS A 380 -12.86 -11.53 -9.99
N PHE A 381 -12.56 -10.65 -9.03
CA PHE A 381 -11.59 -10.88 -7.97
C PHE A 381 -12.27 -10.85 -6.61
N MET A 382 -12.32 -12.00 -5.94
CA MET A 382 -12.70 -12.08 -4.53
C MET A 382 -11.51 -11.75 -3.63
N SER A 383 -11.63 -10.66 -2.87
CA SER A 383 -10.52 -10.03 -2.18
C SER A 383 -10.91 -9.53 -0.79
N HIS A 384 -9.90 -9.50 0.09
CA HIS A 384 -9.90 -8.79 1.36
C HIS A 384 -9.99 -7.26 1.26
N CYS A 385 -9.98 -6.65 0.07
CA CYS A 385 -10.02 -5.19 -0.11
C CYS A 385 -8.79 -4.43 0.44
N GLY A 386 -7.63 -5.08 0.52
CA GLY A 386 -6.37 -4.36 0.73
C GLY A 386 -6.09 -3.39 -0.43
N TRP A 387 -5.63 -2.18 -0.12
CA TRP A 387 -5.61 -1.09 -1.11
C TRP A 387 -4.78 -1.39 -2.37
N ASN A 388 -3.62 -2.02 -2.23
CA ASN A 388 -2.81 -2.43 -3.39
C ASN A 388 -3.59 -3.37 -4.33
N SER A 389 -4.33 -4.34 -3.77
CA SER A 389 -5.18 -5.25 -4.55
C SER A 389 -6.37 -4.52 -5.18
N THR A 390 -6.94 -3.52 -4.50
CA THR A 390 -8.00 -2.67 -5.04
C THR A 390 -7.53 -1.88 -6.27
N VAL A 391 -6.37 -1.21 -6.17
CA VAL A 391 -5.80 -0.44 -7.27
C VAL A 391 -5.40 -1.35 -8.44
N GLU A 392 -4.81 -2.51 -8.15
CA GLU A 392 -4.49 -3.53 -9.16
C GLU A 392 -5.77 -4.02 -9.89
N SER A 393 -6.84 -4.34 -9.16
CA SER A 393 -8.12 -4.81 -9.73
C SER A 393 -8.77 -3.76 -10.61
N ILE A 394 -8.89 -2.51 -10.13
CA ILE A 394 -9.53 -1.41 -10.85
C ILE A 394 -8.73 -1.06 -12.11
N SER A 395 -7.40 -0.98 -12.00
CA SER A 395 -6.52 -0.72 -13.16
C SER A 395 -6.49 -1.89 -14.14
N GLY A 396 -6.77 -3.12 -13.67
CA GLY A 396 -6.96 -4.31 -14.49
C GLY A 396 -8.30 -4.34 -15.21
N GLY A 397 -9.31 -3.61 -14.73
CA GLY A 397 -10.69 -3.70 -15.21
C GLY A 397 -11.43 -4.92 -14.67
N VAL A 398 -11.05 -5.40 -13.48
CA VAL A 398 -11.62 -6.59 -12.85
C VAL A 398 -12.53 -6.17 -11.70
N PRO A 399 -13.82 -6.55 -11.72
CA PRO A 399 -14.75 -6.23 -10.64
C PRO A 399 -14.45 -7.06 -9.39
N MET A 400 -14.85 -6.55 -8.22
CA MET A 400 -14.44 -7.12 -6.93
C MET A 400 -15.60 -7.77 -6.16
N LEU A 401 -15.37 -8.96 -5.61
CA LEU A 401 -16.17 -9.53 -4.53
C LEU A 401 -15.44 -9.22 -3.21
N CYS A 402 -16.04 -8.36 -2.41
CA CYS A 402 -15.42 -7.76 -1.24
C CYS A 402 -15.73 -8.57 0.02
N LEU A 403 -14.70 -9.11 0.67
CA LEU A 403 -14.82 -9.76 1.97
C LEU A 403 -13.67 -9.26 2.87
N PRO A 404 -13.82 -8.07 3.48
CA PRO A 404 -12.79 -7.47 4.32
C PRO A 404 -12.52 -8.31 5.58
N LEU A 405 -11.25 -8.43 5.98
CA LEU A 405 -10.82 -9.25 7.12
C LEU A 405 -10.20 -8.43 8.27
N GLY A 406 -9.66 -7.23 7.99
CA GLY A 406 -9.02 -6.41 9.00
C GLY A 406 -8.48 -5.08 8.49
N ALA A 407 -7.54 -4.49 9.25
CA ALA A 407 -6.95 -3.18 8.95
C ALA A 407 -8.02 -2.12 8.62
N GLU A 408 -7.85 -1.34 7.55
CA GLU A 408 -8.80 -0.37 6.99
C GLU A 408 -9.70 -0.96 5.89
N GLN A 409 -9.70 -2.28 5.69
CA GLN A 409 -10.35 -2.93 4.56
C GLN A 409 -11.86 -2.74 4.50
N ASN A 410 -12.53 -2.54 5.64
CA ASN A 410 -13.94 -2.19 5.66
C ASN A 410 -14.19 -0.82 5.02
N LEU A 411 -13.35 0.19 5.31
CA LEU A 411 -13.42 1.50 4.65
C LEU A 411 -13.17 1.36 3.14
N ASN A 412 -12.17 0.57 2.74
CA ASN A 412 -11.91 0.28 1.33
C ASN A 412 -13.11 -0.42 0.67
N CYS A 413 -13.75 -1.37 1.36
CA CYS A 413 -14.95 -2.05 0.88
C CYS A 413 -16.10 -1.05 0.64
N ARG A 414 -16.36 -0.13 1.58
CA ARG A 414 -17.39 0.92 1.39
C ARG A 414 -17.04 1.83 0.22
N HIS A 415 -15.77 2.17 0.05
CA HIS A 415 -15.34 2.92 -1.14
C HIS A 415 -15.62 2.15 -2.44
N ILE A 416 -15.22 0.87 -2.52
CA ILE A 416 -15.41 0.00 -3.70
C ILE A 416 -16.89 -0.16 -4.06
N VAL A 417 -17.74 -0.42 -3.05
CA VAL A 417 -19.14 -0.80 -3.24
C VAL A 417 -20.03 0.44 -3.40
N ASP A 418 -19.91 1.44 -2.53
CA ASP A 418 -20.86 2.56 -2.49
C ASP A 418 -20.41 3.77 -3.31
N VAL A 419 -19.10 4.04 -3.34
CA VAL A 419 -18.54 5.25 -3.97
C VAL A 419 -18.26 5.00 -5.44
N VAL A 420 -17.37 4.05 -5.74
CA VAL A 420 -16.93 3.80 -7.12
C VAL A 420 -17.75 2.73 -7.84
N LYS A 421 -18.51 1.93 -7.09
CA LYS A 421 -19.49 0.93 -7.57
C LYS A 421 -18.90 -0.13 -8.50
N VAL A 422 -17.75 -0.69 -8.10
CA VAL A 422 -17.01 -1.72 -8.85
C VAL A 422 -16.92 -3.06 -8.12
N GLY A 423 -17.75 -3.26 -7.09
CA GLY A 423 -17.80 -4.54 -6.39
C GLY A 423 -19.07 -4.77 -5.59
N ILE A 424 -19.18 -5.99 -5.08
CA ILE A 424 -20.27 -6.47 -4.21
C ILE A 424 -19.64 -6.95 -2.91
N GLN A 425 -20.18 -6.52 -1.77
CA GLN A 425 -19.77 -7.06 -0.47
C GLN A 425 -20.46 -8.39 -0.18
N VAL A 426 -19.65 -9.41 0.14
CA VAL A 426 -20.16 -10.68 0.67
C VAL A 426 -20.72 -10.41 2.07
N LYS A 427 -21.96 -10.84 2.32
CA LYS A 427 -22.60 -10.68 3.63
C LYS A 427 -21.92 -11.59 4.65
N VAL A 428 -21.73 -11.05 5.85
CA VAL A 428 -21.14 -11.76 6.99
C VAL A 428 -22.04 -11.54 8.20
N GLY A 429 -22.32 -12.62 8.94
CA GLY A 429 -23.12 -12.57 10.16
C GLY A 429 -22.36 -11.95 11.33
N ASP A 430 -23.03 -11.81 12.48
CA ASP A 430 -22.43 -11.30 13.72
C ASP A 430 -21.28 -12.20 14.25
N ASP A 431 -21.22 -13.46 13.82
CA ASP A 431 -20.14 -14.41 14.14
C ASP A 431 -18.86 -14.18 13.33
N GLY A 432 -18.89 -13.28 12.34
CA GLY A 432 -17.74 -12.96 11.49
C GLY A 432 -17.43 -14.03 10.45
N VAL A 433 -18.30 -15.03 10.26
CA VAL A 433 -18.09 -16.13 9.30
C VAL A 433 -18.97 -15.89 8.05
N PRO A 434 -18.38 -15.82 6.84
CA PRO A 434 -19.16 -15.76 5.61
C PRO A 434 -19.82 -17.13 5.38
N LYS A 435 -21.14 -17.19 5.35
CA LYS A 435 -21.85 -18.45 5.14
C LYS A 435 -21.89 -18.80 3.66
N GLN A 436 -21.88 -20.09 3.36
CA GLN A 436 -21.90 -20.66 2.01
C GLN A 436 -22.94 -19.95 1.12
N LYS A 437 -24.18 -19.81 1.62
CA LYS A 437 -25.27 -19.17 0.87
C LYS A 437 -25.00 -17.70 0.52
N ASP A 438 -24.36 -16.95 1.41
CA ASP A 438 -24.04 -15.54 1.16
C ASP A 438 -22.93 -15.39 0.11
N ILE A 439 -21.97 -16.32 0.10
CA ILE A 439 -20.93 -16.39 -0.93
C ILE A 439 -21.54 -16.78 -2.29
N GLU A 440 -22.39 -17.80 -2.33
CA GLU A 440 -23.11 -18.22 -3.54
C GLU A 440 -23.94 -17.08 -4.14
N ASN A 441 -24.71 -16.37 -3.30
CA ASN A 441 -25.51 -15.23 -3.75
C ASN A 441 -24.61 -14.13 -4.35
N ALA A 442 -23.49 -13.81 -3.71
CA ALA A 442 -22.57 -12.79 -4.21
C ALA A 442 -21.93 -13.20 -5.56
N LEU A 443 -21.55 -14.48 -5.70
CA LEU A 443 -21.06 -15.04 -6.96
C LEU A 443 -22.13 -14.96 -8.05
N GLN A 444 -23.38 -15.32 -7.75
CA GLN A 444 -24.49 -15.26 -8.70
C GLN A 444 -24.77 -13.82 -9.14
N LEU A 445 -24.89 -12.87 -8.21
CA LEU A 445 -25.10 -11.45 -8.51
C LEU A 445 -23.99 -10.88 -9.41
N MET A 446 -22.74 -11.25 -9.14
CA MET A 446 -21.61 -10.80 -9.94
C MET A 446 -21.60 -11.44 -11.34
N MET A 447 -21.89 -12.74 -11.45
CA MET A 447 -21.69 -13.48 -12.69
C MET A 447 -22.87 -13.40 -13.65
N GLU A 448 -24.11 -13.48 -13.15
CA GLU A 448 -25.29 -13.75 -13.98
C GLU A 448 -26.27 -12.58 -14.06
N GLU A 449 -26.27 -11.69 -13.07
CA GLU A 449 -27.29 -10.66 -12.91
C GLU A 449 -26.92 -9.33 -13.61
N GLU A 450 -27.94 -8.50 -13.85
CA GLU A 450 -27.77 -7.16 -14.44
C GLU A 450 -26.85 -6.27 -13.61
N GLU A 451 -26.88 -6.42 -12.28
CA GLU A 451 -25.97 -5.71 -11.37
C GLU A 451 -24.51 -6.01 -11.70
N GLY A 452 -24.14 -7.28 -11.88
CA GLY A 452 -22.79 -7.67 -12.28
C GLY A 452 -22.36 -7.11 -13.63
N LYS A 453 -23.29 -6.97 -14.60
CA LYS A 453 -23.00 -6.32 -15.90
C LYS A 453 -22.69 -4.83 -15.74
N MET A 454 -23.48 -4.11 -14.95
CA MET A 454 -23.23 -2.69 -14.66
C MET A 454 -21.90 -2.49 -13.94
N ILE A 455 -21.58 -3.34 -12.97
CA ILE A 455 -20.30 -3.31 -12.25
C ILE A 455 -19.13 -3.54 -13.21
N ARG A 456 -19.23 -4.52 -14.11
CA ARG A 456 -18.20 -4.77 -15.15
C ARG A 456 -18.01 -3.57 -16.08
N GLN A 457 -19.09 -2.92 -16.51
CA GLN A 457 -18.99 -1.72 -17.32
C GLN A 457 -18.29 -0.59 -16.54
N ARG A 458 -18.67 -0.38 -15.28
CA ARG A 458 -18.12 0.67 -14.44
C ARG A 458 -16.62 0.50 -14.17
N VAL A 459 -16.15 -0.74 -13.93
CA VAL A 459 -14.71 -0.97 -13.71
C VAL A 459 -13.88 -0.75 -14.98
N LEU A 460 -14.44 -0.98 -16.18
CA LEU A 460 -13.77 -0.67 -17.44
C LEU A 460 -13.63 0.84 -17.69
N GLU A 461 -14.61 1.64 -17.25
CA GLU A 461 -14.51 3.10 -17.25
C GLU A 461 -13.35 3.54 -16.34
N LEU A 462 -13.29 3.04 -15.10
CA LEU A 462 -12.21 3.38 -14.17
C LEU A 462 -10.84 2.88 -14.64
N LYS A 463 -10.76 1.71 -15.29
CA LYS A 463 -9.53 1.26 -15.97
C LYS A 463 -9.04 2.28 -17.00
N SER A 464 -9.95 2.81 -17.80
CA SER A 464 -9.63 3.83 -18.81
C SER A 464 -9.16 5.12 -18.16
N MET A 465 -9.77 5.53 -17.05
CA MET A 465 -9.35 6.69 -16.27
C MET A 465 -7.99 6.48 -15.61
N ALA A 466 -7.71 5.29 -15.07
CA ALA A 466 -6.41 4.95 -14.51
C ALA A 466 -5.29 5.02 -15.58
N ALA A 467 -5.57 4.53 -16.79
CA ALA A 467 -4.64 4.65 -17.92
C ALA A 467 -4.42 6.13 -18.32
N ALA A 468 -5.47 6.94 -18.39
CA ALA A 468 -5.39 8.37 -18.70
C ALA A 468 -4.66 9.17 -17.61
N ALA A 469 -4.79 8.81 -16.34
CA ALA A 469 -4.07 9.44 -15.23
C ALA A 469 -2.55 9.22 -15.30
N ALA A 470 -2.13 8.06 -15.82
CA ALA A 470 -0.73 7.63 -15.83
C ALA A 470 0.10 8.16 -17.02
N VAL A 471 -0.54 8.55 -18.13
CA VAL A 471 0.17 9.09 -19.32
C VAL A 471 0.70 10.51 -19.08
N PRO A 472 1.71 11.00 -19.84
CA PRO A 472 2.18 12.37 -19.73
C PRO A 472 1.05 13.41 -19.80
N GLY A 473 0.99 14.30 -18.82
CA GLY A 473 -0.08 15.30 -18.68
C GLY A 473 -1.35 14.79 -17.97
N GLY A 474 -1.44 13.49 -17.67
CA GLY A 474 -2.49 12.93 -16.81
C GLY A 474 -2.36 13.37 -15.35
N SER A 475 -3.42 13.18 -14.56
CA SER A 475 -3.49 13.60 -13.16
C SER A 475 -2.35 13.04 -12.31
N SER A 476 -2.12 11.73 -12.38
CA SER A 476 -1.04 11.08 -11.63
C SER A 476 0.36 11.34 -12.17
N SER A 477 0.51 11.46 -13.50
CA SER A 477 1.80 11.89 -14.08
C SER A 477 2.17 13.30 -13.63
N THR A 478 1.21 14.22 -13.59
CA THR A 478 1.42 15.61 -13.17
C THR A 478 1.75 15.68 -11.69
N SER A 479 0.95 15.03 -10.84
CA SER A 479 1.18 14.96 -9.40
C SER A 479 2.52 14.29 -9.05
N PHE A 480 2.94 13.28 -9.81
CA PHE A 480 4.26 12.69 -9.65
C PHE A 480 5.39 13.66 -10.04
N GLN A 481 5.23 14.44 -11.11
CA GLN A 481 6.24 15.44 -11.49
C GLN A 481 6.37 16.54 -10.43
N GLU A 482 5.27 16.95 -9.81
CA GLU A 482 5.27 17.86 -8.66
C GLU A 482 6.06 17.28 -7.48
N LEU A 483 5.86 15.99 -7.16
CA LEU A 483 6.66 15.29 -6.15
C LEU A 483 8.15 15.30 -6.51
N ILE A 484 8.52 15.02 -7.76
CA ILE A 484 9.92 15.03 -8.20
C ILE A 484 10.54 16.43 -8.03
N ASN A 485 9.82 17.47 -8.40
CA ASN A 485 10.29 18.85 -8.23
C ASN A 485 10.50 19.17 -6.74
N ASP A 486 9.56 18.78 -5.89
CA ASP A 486 9.65 18.94 -4.44
C ASP A 486 10.89 18.21 -3.88
N LEU A 487 11.16 16.97 -4.30
CA LEU A 487 12.29 16.18 -3.83
C LEU A 487 13.65 16.69 -4.35
N LYS A 488 13.70 17.25 -5.57
CA LYS A 488 14.95 17.78 -6.16
C LYS A 488 15.32 19.18 -5.68
N CYS A 489 14.36 19.95 -5.16
CA CYS A 489 14.60 21.28 -4.60
C CYS A 489 15.04 21.25 -3.11
N THR A 490 15.48 20.09 -2.60
CA THR A 490 15.81 19.87 -1.17
C THR A 490 17.29 20.06 -0.84
#